data_AF-W4GP28-F1
#
_entry.id   AF-W4GP28-F1
#
_cell.length_a   1.000
_cell.length_b   1.000
_cell.length_c   1.000
_cell.angle_alpha   90.00
_cell.angle_beta   90.00
_cell.angle_gamma   90.00
#
_symmetry.space_group_name_H-M   'P 1'
#
loop_
_entity.id
_entity.type
_entity.pdbx_description
1 polymer ?
#
loop_
_entity_poly.entity_id
_entity_poly.type
_entity_poly.pdbx_seq_one_letter_code
_entity_poly.pdbx_strand_id
1 'polypeptide(L)'
;MSTIDSRANPVVQVDDAQSRPGKFDCFHDIQLLKQVNLSKPWEAGYGKVMAAWVEVCREVIRIPGFKINKKPEGLKTRFDLLIKTHCEGEMASMRKSGTSEDYTERDLLLTDIKARMDDFDETAAARKDSVKRKIDSIENSGTLMRRMAMGNLDGQGDEKDETPRKKKKNQAPSLDISCLMDTIKKGIDEKVKREAKHAELLEERLAFDRAQAQRQEKQHQDHQLIMQQLLASLIKK
;
A
#
# COMPACT_ATOMS: atom_id res chain seq x y z
N MET A 1 25.16 -74.03 -7.83
CA MET A 1 25.91 -73.05 -8.64
C MET A 1 25.00 -72.66 -9.80
N SER A 2 24.27 -71.54 -9.75
CA SER A 2 24.78 -70.16 -9.97
C SER A 2 25.51 -70.10 -11.32
N THR A 3 25.06 -69.36 -12.33
CA THR A 3 25.40 -67.93 -12.45
C THR A 3 24.80 -67.35 -13.76
N ILE A 4 23.88 -66.38 -13.59
CA ILE A 4 23.56 -65.17 -14.40
C ILE A 4 23.47 -65.27 -15.94
N ASP A 5 22.25 -65.15 -16.44
CA ASP A 5 21.94 -64.67 -17.79
C ASP A 5 21.57 -63.18 -17.73
N SER A 6 22.30 -62.37 -18.50
CA SER A 6 22.25 -60.91 -18.52
C SER A 6 21.01 -60.43 -19.28
N ARG A 7 19.96 -60.06 -18.55
CA ARG A 7 18.77 -59.44 -19.12
C ARG A 7 19.07 -57.98 -19.50
N ALA A 8 19.11 -57.71 -20.80
CA ALA A 8 19.14 -56.38 -21.37
C ALA A 8 18.01 -55.52 -20.79
N ASN A 9 18.38 -54.41 -20.15
CA ASN A 9 17.46 -53.39 -19.67
C ASN A 9 17.13 -52.46 -20.86
N PRO A 10 15.85 -52.27 -21.24
CA PRO A 10 15.52 -51.32 -22.28
C PRO A 10 15.87 -49.92 -21.77
N VAL A 11 16.76 -49.23 -22.50
CA VAL A 11 17.01 -47.81 -22.36
C VAL A 11 15.66 -47.12 -22.51
N VAL A 12 15.10 -46.67 -21.38
CA VAL A 12 14.00 -45.72 -21.36
C VAL A 12 14.57 -44.47 -22.02
N GLN A 13 14.20 -44.24 -23.28
CA GLN A 13 14.31 -42.92 -23.90
C GLN A 13 13.49 -41.98 -23.03
N VAL A 14 14.19 -41.29 -22.13
CA VAL A 14 13.71 -40.04 -21.59
C VAL A 14 13.63 -39.10 -22.79
N ASP A 15 12.41 -38.94 -23.30
CA ASP A 15 12.13 -37.86 -24.24
C ASP A 15 12.51 -36.56 -23.52
N ASP A 16 13.71 -36.06 -23.82
CA ASP A 16 14.06 -34.67 -23.64
C ASP A 16 13.08 -33.88 -24.51
N ALA A 17 11.95 -33.53 -23.90
CA ALA A 17 10.94 -32.67 -24.46
C ALA A 17 11.62 -31.32 -24.76
N GLN A 18 12.13 -31.21 -25.98
CA GLN A 18 12.64 -29.99 -26.55
C GLN A 18 11.56 -28.93 -26.41
N SER A 19 11.73 -28.09 -25.39
CA SER A 19 10.79 -27.06 -25.00
C SER A 19 10.67 -26.06 -26.13
N ARG A 20 9.55 -26.11 -26.85
CA ARG A 20 9.15 -25.03 -27.76
C ARG A 20 9.18 -23.72 -26.98
N PRO A 21 9.62 -22.58 -27.55
CA PRO A 21 9.65 -21.30 -26.86
C PRO A 21 8.28 -21.03 -26.21
N GLY A 22 8.26 -21.06 -24.87
CA GLY A 22 7.06 -21.25 -24.08
C GLY A 22 6.06 -20.11 -24.27
N LYS A 23 4.86 -20.44 -24.74
CA LYS A 23 3.70 -19.55 -24.68
C LYS A 23 3.18 -19.53 -23.24
N PHE A 24 2.66 -18.39 -22.79
CA PHE A 24 1.96 -18.31 -21.52
C PHE A 24 0.72 -19.21 -21.51
N ASP A 25 0.57 -19.97 -20.43
CA ASP A 25 -0.65 -20.69 -20.06
C ASP A 25 -1.18 -20.18 -18.71
N CYS A 26 -2.26 -20.79 -18.22
CA CYS A 26 -2.89 -20.37 -16.97
C CYS A 26 -1.95 -20.52 -15.76
N PHE A 27 -1.13 -21.57 -15.71
CA PHE A 27 -0.17 -21.76 -14.61
C PHE A 27 0.83 -20.61 -14.58
N HIS A 28 1.43 -20.26 -15.73
CA HIS A 28 2.36 -19.14 -15.81
C HIS A 28 1.70 -17.81 -15.43
N ASP A 29 0.44 -17.58 -15.85
CA ASP A 29 -0.31 -16.39 -15.47
C ASP A 29 -0.50 -16.30 -13.95
N ILE A 30 -0.90 -17.40 -13.30
CA ILE A 30 -1.10 -17.45 -11.83
C ILE A 30 0.20 -17.14 -11.09
N GLN A 31 1.32 -17.77 -11.48
CA GLN A 31 2.61 -17.54 -10.84
C GLN A 31 3.09 -16.09 -11.02
N LEU A 32 2.91 -15.53 -12.23
CA LEU A 32 3.19 -14.12 -12.50
C LEU A 32 2.36 -13.20 -11.61
N LEU A 33 1.05 -13.45 -11.51
CA LEU A 33 0.13 -12.62 -10.72
C LEU A 33 0.42 -12.70 -9.23
N LYS A 34 0.73 -13.89 -8.70
CA LYS A 34 1.16 -14.05 -7.30
C LYS A 34 2.40 -13.20 -7.00
N GLN A 35 3.41 -13.26 -7.86
CA GLN A 35 4.63 -12.48 -7.66
C GLN A 35 4.41 -10.98 -7.81
N VAL A 36 3.57 -10.57 -8.77
CA VAL A 36 3.19 -9.17 -8.97
C VAL A 36 2.40 -8.64 -7.77
N ASN A 37 1.49 -9.42 -7.19
CA ASN A 37 0.75 -9.04 -5.99
C ASN A 37 1.66 -8.89 -4.76
N LEU A 38 2.73 -9.69 -4.67
CA LEU A 38 3.74 -9.59 -3.63
C LEU A 38 4.65 -8.36 -3.81
N SER A 39 5.16 -8.16 -5.03
CA SER A 39 6.18 -7.13 -5.32
C SER A 39 5.60 -5.74 -5.56
N LYS A 40 4.30 -5.67 -5.87
CA LYS A 40 3.52 -4.47 -6.15
C LYS A 40 4.24 -3.45 -7.05
N PRO A 41 4.58 -3.81 -8.30
CA PRO A 41 5.35 -2.94 -9.18
C PRO A 41 4.72 -1.57 -9.45
N TRP A 42 3.41 -1.42 -9.29
CA TRP A 42 2.68 -0.14 -9.43
C TRP A 42 2.92 0.83 -8.27
N GLU A 43 3.34 0.33 -7.10
CA GLU A 43 3.69 1.17 -5.95
C GLU A 43 5.14 1.69 -6.03
N ALA A 44 5.91 1.23 -7.01
CA ALA A 44 7.29 1.65 -7.17
C ALA A 44 7.39 3.16 -7.43
N GLY A 45 8.35 3.82 -6.77
CA GLY A 45 8.60 5.24 -6.96
C GLY A 45 8.91 5.62 -8.42
N TYR A 46 8.77 6.90 -8.75
CA TYR A 46 9.02 7.41 -10.10
C TYR A 46 10.37 6.93 -10.66
N GLY A 47 10.35 6.38 -11.87
CA GLY A 47 11.53 5.81 -12.53
C GLY A 47 11.98 4.42 -12.04
N LYS A 48 11.34 3.83 -11.03
CA LYS A 48 11.74 2.54 -10.43
C LYS A 48 10.86 1.36 -10.81
N VAL A 49 9.78 1.58 -11.56
CA VAL A 49 8.83 0.53 -11.96
C VAL A 49 9.53 -0.63 -12.67
N MET A 50 10.44 -0.36 -13.61
CA MET A 50 11.16 -1.45 -14.31
C MET A 50 12.13 -2.20 -13.41
N ALA A 51 12.71 -1.57 -12.39
CA ALA A 51 13.52 -2.28 -11.40
C ALA A 51 12.65 -3.27 -10.60
N ALA A 52 11.41 -2.90 -10.26
CA ALA A 52 10.44 -3.81 -9.65
C ALA A 52 10.04 -4.96 -10.62
N TRP A 53 9.99 -4.72 -11.92
CA TRP A 53 9.77 -5.80 -12.90
C TRP A 53 10.98 -6.73 -13.06
N VAL A 54 12.20 -6.22 -12.92
CA VAL A 54 13.42 -7.05 -12.87
C VAL A 54 13.37 -7.99 -11.66
N GLU A 55 12.93 -7.47 -10.51
CA GLU A 55 12.67 -8.26 -9.30
C GLU A 55 11.66 -9.38 -9.56
N VAL A 56 10.46 -9.03 -10.05
CA VAL A 56 9.40 -9.99 -10.41
C VAL A 56 9.96 -11.08 -11.34
N CYS A 57 10.68 -10.69 -12.39
CA CYS A 57 11.28 -11.61 -13.34
C CYS A 57 12.23 -12.60 -12.67
N ARG A 58 13.12 -12.11 -11.81
CA ARG A 58 14.07 -12.96 -11.09
C ARG A 58 13.36 -13.97 -10.19
N GLU A 59 12.27 -13.57 -9.54
CA GLU A 59 11.52 -14.43 -8.64
C GLU A 59 10.72 -15.50 -9.40
N VAL A 60 9.99 -15.14 -10.46
CA VAL A 60 9.17 -16.12 -11.20
C VAL A 60 9.99 -17.18 -11.91
N ILE A 61 11.21 -16.84 -12.39
CA ILE A 61 12.10 -17.81 -13.06
C ILE A 61 12.58 -18.90 -12.09
N ARG A 62 12.57 -18.65 -10.78
CA ARG A 62 12.93 -19.65 -9.76
C ARG A 62 11.79 -20.60 -9.41
N ILE A 63 10.57 -20.34 -9.87
CA ILE A 63 9.40 -21.17 -9.57
C ILE A 63 9.48 -22.47 -10.40
N PRO A 64 9.43 -23.66 -9.76
CA PRO A 64 9.40 -24.92 -10.48
C PRO A 64 8.25 -24.96 -11.48
N GLY A 65 8.55 -25.31 -12.73
CA GLY A 65 7.55 -25.35 -13.81
C GLY A 65 7.35 -24.04 -14.56
N PHE A 66 7.88 -22.90 -14.09
CA PHE A 66 7.84 -21.64 -14.82
C PHE A 66 8.92 -21.63 -15.92
N LYS A 67 8.62 -22.29 -17.05
CA LYS A 67 9.59 -22.54 -18.14
C LYS A 67 9.62 -21.42 -19.19
N ILE A 68 9.08 -20.25 -18.88
CA ILE A 68 9.02 -19.11 -19.79
C ILE A 68 10.25 -18.23 -19.60
N ASN A 69 11.11 -18.20 -20.62
CA ASN A 69 12.27 -17.31 -20.67
C ASN A 69 11.88 -15.98 -21.34
N LYS A 70 11.30 -15.06 -20.56
CA LYS A 70 10.94 -13.70 -21.01
C LYS A 70 11.71 -12.67 -20.19
N LYS A 71 12.07 -11.57 -20.85
CA LYS A 71 12.63 -10.38 -20.20
C LYS A 71 11.56 -9.68 -19.34
N PRO A 72 11.95 -8.83 -18.37
CA PRO A 72 11.03 -8.09 -17.52
C PRO A 72 9.93 -7.35 -18.29
N GLU A 73 10.26 -6.77 -19.45
CA GLU A 73 9.29 -6.07 -20.32
C GLU A 73 8.22 -7.02 -20.84
N GLY A 74 8.60 -8.26 -21.20
CA GLY A 74 7.66 -9.27 -21.68
C GLY A 74 6.70 -9.75 -20.61
N LEU A 75 7.15 -9.85 -19.35
CA LEU A 75 6.28 -10.17 -18.21
C LEU A 75 5.33 -9.02 -17.90
N LYS A 76 5.82 -7.77 -17.96
CA LYS A 76 4.98 -6.58 -17.84
C LYS A 76 3.90 -6.55 -18.92
N THR A 77 4.26 -6.74 -20.19
CA THR A 77 3.29 -6.77 -21.30
C THR A 77 2.24 -7.87 -21.11
N ARG A 78 2.65 -9.05 -20.60
CA ARG A 78 1.70 -10.12 -20.29
C ARG A 78 0.74 -9.72 -19.16
N PHE A 79 1.25 -9.09 -18.11
CA PHE A 79 0.44 -8.59 -17.01
C PHE A 79 -0.55 -7.51 -17.45
N ASP A 80 -0.09 -6.51 -18.21
CA ASP A 80 -0.95 -5.44 -18.73
C ASP A 80 -2.09 -6.02 -19.59
N LEU A 81 -1.79 -7.03 -20.41
CA LEU A 81 -2.79 -7.76 -21.19
C LEU A 81 -3.79 -8.48 -20.29
N LEU A 82 -3.33 -9.17 -19.23
CA LEU A 82 -4.21 -9.88 -18.29
C LEU A 82 -5.18 -8.92 -17.59
N ILE A 83 -4.68 -7.78 -17.08
CA ILE A 83 -5.52 -6.76 -16.44
C ILE A 83 -6.54 -6.21 -17.43
N LYS A 84 -6.10 -5.85 -18.65
CA LYS A 84 -6.98 -5.33 -19.69
C LYS A 84 -8.11 -6.31 -20.02
N THR A 85 -7.76 -7.56 -20.34
CA THR A 85 -8.73 -8.60 -20.70
C THR A 85 -9.69 -8.92 -19.55
N HIS A 86 -9.23 -8.86 -18.30
CA HIS A 86 -10.08 -9.00 -17.13
C HIS A 86 -11.09 -7.85 -17.00
N CYS A 87 -10.63 -6.60 -17.14
CA CYS A 87 -11.52 -5.43 -17.13
C CYS A 87 -12.55 -5.45 -18.27
N GLU A 88 -12.21 -6.02 -19.42
CA GLU A 88 -13.12 -6.21 -20.56
C GLU A 88 -14.07 -7.40 -20.38
N GLY A 89 -13.89 -8.24 -19.35
CA GLY A 89 -14.70 -9.44 -19.11
C GLY A 89 -14.42 -10.60 -20.07
N GLU A 90 -13.30 -10.55 -20.81
CA GLU A 90 -13.00 -11.46 -21.91
C GLU A 90 -12.07 -12.63 -21.52
N MET A 91 -11.92 -12.91 -20.22
CA MET A 91 -11.00 -13.93 -19.69
C MET A 91 -11.30 -15.36 -20.19
N ALA A 92 -12.53 -15.62 -20.63
CA ALA A 92 -12.92 -16.89 -21.24
C ALA A 92 -12.13 -17.20 -22.53
N SER A 93 -11.75 -16.18 -23.31
CA SER A 93 -10.99 -16.33 -24.56
C SER A 93 -9.56 -16.85 -24.35
N MET A 94 -9.02 -16.69 -23.13
CA MET A 94 -7.66 -17.09 -22.77
C MET A 94 -7.58 -18.50 -22.17
N ARG A 95 -8.69 -19.24 -22.13
CA ARG A 95 -8.74 -20.63 -21.64
C ARG A 95 -8.23 -21.59 -22.72
N LYS A 96 -6.91 -21.73 -22.84
CA LYS A 96 -6.27 -22.72 -23.73
C LYS A 96 -5.88 -24.02 -23.04
N SER A 97 -5.44 -23.92 -21.80
CA SER A 97 -5.03 -25.04 -20.94
C SER A 97 -5.16 -24.61 -19.48
N GLY A 98 -5.57 -25.55 -18.63
CA GLY A 98 -5.86 -25.29 -17.22
C GLY A 98 -7.20 -25.90 -16.80
N THR A 99 -7.34 -26.08 -15.50
CA THR A 99 -8.56 -26.56 -14.85
C THR A 99 -9.51 -25.39 -14.57
N SER A 100 -10.77 -25.70 -14.23
CA SER A 100 -11.70 -24.67 -13.74
C SER A 100 -11.15 -23.93 -12.53
N GLU A 101 -10.46 -24.64 -11.63
CA GLU A 101 -9.85 -24.07 -10.43
C GLU A 101 -8.74 -23.07 -10.78
N ASP A 102 -7.87 -23.41 -11.75
CA ASP A 102 -6.81 -22.51 -12.22
C ASP A 102 -7.40 -21.20 -12.77
N TYR A 103 -8.48 -21.29 -13.55
CA TYR A 103 -9.12 -20.10 -14.12
C TYR A 103 -9.75 -19.24 -13.04
N THR A 104 -10.39 -19.85 -12.04
CA THR A 104 -10.98 -19.14 -10.90
C THR A 104 -9.90 -18.47 -10.05
N GLU A 105 -8.80 -19.17 -9.74
CA GLU A 105 -7.69 -18.59 -8.98
C GLU A 105 -7.10 -17.36 -9.70
N ARG A 106 -6.88 -17.47 -11.01
CA ARG A 106 -6.38 -16.36 -11.83
C ARG A 106 -7.32 -15.15 -11.78
N ASP A 107 -8.63 -15.39 -11.88
CA ASP A 107 -9.65 -14.34 -11.88
C ASP A 107 -9.73 -13.62 -10.52
N LEU A 108 -9.68 -14.39 -9.43
CA LEU A 108 -9.63 -13.86 -8.06
C LEU A 108 -8.37 -13.00 -7.83
N LEU A 109 -7.20 -13.47 -8.29
CA LEU A 109 -5.96 -12.70 -8.20
C LEU A 109 -6.04 -11.39 -8.99
N LEU A 110 -6.62 -11.40 -10.19
CA LEU A 110 -6.79 -10.19 -11.01
C LEU A 110 -7.74 -9.20 -10.35
N THR A 111 -8.83 -9.68 -9.75
CA THR A 111 -9.76 -8.86 -8.99
C THR A 111 -9.08 -8.18 -7.79
N ASP A 112 -8.35 -8.94 -6.97
CA ASP A 112 -7.61 -8.39 -5.81
C ASP A 112 -6.53 -7.39 -6.23
N ILE A 113 -5.72 -7.72 -7.24
CA ILE A 113 -4.67 -6.82 -7.73
C ILE A 113 -5.27 -5.53 -8.28
N LYS A 114 -6.36 -5.62 -9.06
CA LYS A 114 -7.01 -4.44 -9.64
C LYS A 114 -7.56 -3.52 -8.55
N ALA A 115 -8.23 -4.08 -7.54
CA ALA A 115 -8.72 -3.31 -6.40
C ALA A 115 -7.59 -2.56 -5.69
N ARG A 116 -6.45 -3.22 -5.45
CA ARG A 116 -5.27 -2.57 -4.83
C ARG A 116 -4.65 -1.48 -5.70
N MET A 117 -4.64 -1.66 -7.02
CA MET A 117 -4.17 -0.63 -7.95
C MET A 117 -5.08 0.59 -7.89
N ASP A 118 -6.40 0.40 -7.88
CA ASP A 118 -7.38 1.48 -7.78
C ASP A 118 -7.25 2.22 -6.44
N ASP A 119 -7.18 1.50 -5.32
CA ASP A 119 -6.93 2.08 -4.00
C ASP A 119 -5.63 2.90 -3.97
N PHE A 120 -4.57 2.40 -4.62
CA PHE A 120 -3.30 3.10 -4.71
C PHE A 120 -3.44 4.40 -5.52
N ASP A 121 -4.13 4.36 -6.65
CA ASP A 121 -4.33 5.54 -7.50
C ASP A 121 -5.21 6.60 -6.80
N GLU A 122 -6.30 6.19 -6.14
CA GLU A 122 -7.18 7.09 -5.38
C GLU A 122 -6.44 7.80 -4.24
N THR A 123 -5.57 7.07 -3.55
CA THR A 123 -4.79 7.61 -2.43
C THR A 123 -3.53 8.37 -2.90
N ALA A 124 -3.17 8.33 -4.18
CA ALA A 124 -1.97 8.99 -4.70
C ALA A 124 -2.02 10.52 -4.56
N ALA A 125 -3.18 11.13 -4.83
CA ALA A 125 -3.38 12.57 -4.67
C ALA A 125 -3.27 13.00 -3.20
N ALA A 126 -3.92 12.26 -2.29
CA ALA A 126 -3.86 12.50 -0.85
C ALA A 126 -2.42 12.36 -0.30
N ARG A 127 -1.65 11.38 -0.79
CA ARG A 127 -0.24 11.23 -0.44
C ARG A 127 0.59 12.42 -0.92
N LYS A 128 0.42 12.85 -2.17
CA LYS A 128 1.14 14.01 -2.73
C LYS A 128 0.83 15.29 -1.96
N ASP A 129 -0.44 15.51 -1.61
CA ASP A 129 -0.87 16.68 -0.85
C ASP A 129 -0.33 16.68 0.59
N SER A 130 -0.32 15.52 1.26
CA SER A 130 0.30 15.35 2.59
C SER A 130 1.80 15.67 2.57
N VAL A 131 2.53 15.21 1.56
CA VAL A 131 3.96 15.51 1.38
C VAL A 131 4.17 17.00 1.12
N LYS A 132 3.38 17.59 0.22
CA LYS A 132 3.46 19.03 -0.09
C LYS A 132 3.22 19.88 1.17
N ARG A 133 2.16 19.59 1.94
CA ARG A 133 1.85 20.31 3.19
C ARG A 133 3.01 20.25 4.20
N LYS A 134 3.72 19.12 4.30
CA LYS A 134 4.90 19.00 5.16
C LYS A 134 6.06 19.88 4.66
N ILE A 135 6.32 19.89 3.35
CA ILE A 135 7.37 20.73 2.75
C ILE A 135 7.03 22.21 2.93
N ASP A 136 5.80 22.63 2.59
CA ASP A 136 5.33 24.01 2.73
C ASP A 136 5.40 24.47 4.21
N SER A 137 5.11 23.57 5.17
CA SER A 137 5.24 23.86 6.60
C SER A 137 6.70 24.10 7.02
N ILE A 138 7.64 23.30 6.50
CA ILE A 138 9.08 23.46 6.75
C ILE A 138 9.59 24.75 6.10
N GLU A 139 9.21 25.03 4.85
CA GLU A 139 9.63 26.24 4.14
C GLU A 139 9.07 27.52 4.77
N ASN A 140 7.80 27.51 5.17
CA ASN A 140 7.16 28.65 5.82
C ASN A 140 7.77 28.92 7.20
N SER A 141 8.06 27.88 7.98
CA SER A 141 8.75 28.03 9.27
C SER A 141 10.20 28.52 9.10
N GLY A 142 10.93 28.03 8.10
CA GLY A 142 12.27 28.53 7.76
C GLY A 142 12.27 30.01 7.31
N THR A 143 11.26 30.41 6.53
CA THR A 143 11.07 31.81 6.10
C THR A 143 10.80 32.74 7.27
N LEU A 144 9.94 32.30 8.20
CA LEU A 144 9.63 33.06 9.41
C LEU A 144 10.89 33.25 10.27
N MET A 145 11.70 32.21 10.45
CA MET A 145 12.95 32.27 11.21
C MET A 145 13.95 33.24 10.57
N ARG A 146 14.09 33.23 9.24
CA ARG A 146 14.94 34.19 8.52
C ARG A 146 14.44 35.63 8.68
N ARG A 147 13.12 35.85 8.59
CA ARG A 147 12.52 37.18 8.81
C ARG A 147 12.77 37.70 10.22
N MET A 148 12.60 36.85 11.24
CA MET A 148 12.87 37.20 12.63
C MET A 148 14.36 37.53 12.85
N ALA A 149 15.28 36.84 12.18
CA ALA A 149 16.71 37.13 12.25
C ALA A 149 17.13 38.42 11.52
N MET A 150 16.42 38.78 10.44
CA MET A 150 16.71 39.98 9.63
C MET A 150 15.94 41.24 10.09
N GLY A 151 14.99 41.09 11.02
CA GLY A 151 14.22 42.20 11.59
C GLY A 151 15.07 43.05 12.55
N ASN A 152 16.02 43.80 12.00
CA ASN A 152 16.69 44.93 12.67
C ASN A 152 17.52 45.81 11.69
N LEU A 153 17.21 45.84 10.38
CA LEU A 153 18.02 46.62 9.42
C LEU A 153 17.32 47.78 8.70
N ASP A 154 15.99 47.91 8.73
CA ASP A 154 15.34 48.95 7.92
C ASP A 154 14.43 49.85 8.77
N GLY A 155 14.90 51.08 8.99
CA GLY A 155 14.06 52.20 9.41
C GLY A 155 14.79 53.23 10.26
N GLN A 156 15.52 54.16 9.63
CA GLN A 156 15.22 55.60 9.67
C GLN A 156 16.30 56.39 8.93
N GLY A 157 16.06 56.65 7.64
CA GLY A 157 16.61 57.83 6.99
C GLY A 157 15.65 58.98 7.24
N ASP A 158 16.06 59.97 8.02
CA ASP A 158 15.71 61.37 7.79
C ASP A 158 16.74 62.30 8.45
N GLU A 159 17.01 63.40 7.77
CA GLU A 159 18.13 64.32 7.98
C GLU A 159 17.92 65.34 9.13
N LYS A 160 19.03 65.68 9.80
CA LYS A 160 19.36 66.93 10.56
C LYS A 160 18.68 67.21 11.90
N ASP A 161 19.43 67.11 13.01
CA ASP A 161 20.01 68.27 13.73
C ASP A 161 20.96 67.82 14.89
N GLU A 162 21.80 68.72 15.35
CA GLU A 162 23.08 68.60 16.07
C GLU A 162 23.15 68.00 17.51
N THR A 163 24.27 67.29 17.76
CA THR A 163 25.06 67.13 19.03
C THR A 163 24.53 66.25 20.20
N PRO A 164 25.40 65.81 21.16
CA PRO A 164 26.66 65.10 21.01
C PRO A 164 26.64 63.69 21.66
N ARG A 165 27.54 62.83 21.17
CA ARG A 165 27.84 61.44 21.56
C ARG A 165 27.60 61.10 23.05
N LYS A 166 26.62 60.22 23.31
CA LYS A 166 26.72 59.21 24.37
C LYS A 166 26.79 57.82 23.72
N LYS A 167 27.90 57.10 23.95
CA LYS A 167 28.04 55.69 23.56
C LYS A 167 26.98 54.87 24.31
N LYS A 168 25.81 54.68 23.71
CA LYS A 168 24.80 53.72 24.16
C LYS A 168 25.33 52.34 23.75
N LYS A 169 25.65 51.51 24.73
CA LYS A 169 25.91 50.09 24.49
C LYS A 169 24.68 49.52 23.79
N ASN A 170 24.87 48.94 22.61
CA ASN A 170 23.85 48.14 21.93
C ASN A 170 23.50 46.97 22.86
N GLN A 171 22.47 47.12 23.69
CA GLN A 171 21.76 45.97 24.24
C GLN A 171 20.87 45.46 23.12
N ALA A 172 21.12 44.22 22.70
CA ALA A 172 20.18 43.48 21.87
C ALA A 172 18.78 43.60 22.49
N PRO A 173 17.71 43.75 21.70
CA PRO A 173 16.36 43.70 22.24
C PRO A 173 16.20 42.39 22.99
N SER A 174 15.97 42.49 24.29
CA SER A 174 15.68 41.33 25.14
C SER A 174 14.47 40.64 24.52
N LEU A 175 14.67 39.46 23.94
CA LEU A 175 13.57 38.58 23.58
C LEU A 175 12.76 38.35 24.87
N ASP A 176 11.49 38.73 24.86
CA ASP A 176 10.63 38.50 26.01
C ASP A 176 10.38 36.99 26.14
N ILE A 177 11.18 36.35 27.00
CA ILE A 177 11.15 34.91 27.27
C ILE A 177 9.75 34.48 27.73
N SER A 178 9.02 35.37 28.42
CA SER A 178 7.65 35.09 28.88
C SER A 178 6.70 34.90 27.70
N CYS A 179 6.75 35.80 26.70
CA CYS A 179 5.93 35.70 25.49
C CYS A 179 6.22 34.41 24.68
N LEU A 180 7.50 33.99 24.62
CA LEU A 180 7.89 32.74 23.98
C LEU A 180 7.35 31.52 24.73
N MET A 181 7.45 31.52 26.06
CA MET A 181 6.93 30.43 26.90
C MET A 181 5.41 30.30 26.78
N ASP A 182 4.67 31.41 26.74
CA ASP A 182 3.21 31.41 26.54
C ASP A 182 2.82 30.84 25.17
N THR A 183 3.59 31.15 24.14
CA THR A 183 3.36 30.62 22.78
C THR A 183 3.59 29.10 22.74
N ILE A 184 4.66 28.62 23.38
CA ILE A 184 4.97 27.18 23.48
C ILE A 184 3.88 26.45 24.27
N LYS A 185 3.47 27.01 25.42
CA LYS A 185 2.41 26.45 26.26
C LYS A 185 1.09 26.34 25.49
N LYS A 186 0.71 27.40 24.77
CA LYS A 186 -0.50 27.40 23.94
C LYS A 186 -0.44 26.33 22.84
N GLY A 187 0.71 26.16 22.18
CA GLY A 187 0.89 25.12 21.18
C GLY A 187 0.78 23.70 21.73
N ILE A 188 1.29 23.46 22.94
CA ILE A 188 1.16 22.17 23.64
C ILE A 188 -0.30 21.93 24.02
N ASP A 189 -0.97 22.92 24.60
CA ASP A 189 -2.38 22.83 25.01
C ASP A 189 -3.30 22.55 23.80
N GLU A 190 -3.06 23.21 22.66
CA GLU A 190 -3.78 22.95 21.40
C GLU A 190 -3.51 21.55 20.83
N LYS A 191 -2.27 21.04 20.97
CA LYS A 191 -1.93 19.68 20.55
C LYS A 191 -2.66 18.64 21.39
N VAL A 192 -2.62 18.78 22.72
CA VAL A 192 -3.31 17.88 23.65
C VAL A 192 -4.83 17.87 23.36
N LYS A 193 -5.42 19.05 23.12
CA LYS A 193 -6.84 19.16 22.80
C LYS A 193 -7.23 18.45 21.50
N ARG A 194 -6.38 18.50 20.46
CA ARG A 194 -6.62 17.77 19.21
C ARG A 194 -6.52 16.26 19.42
N GLU A 195 -5.53 15.81 20.18
CA GLU A 195 -5.33 14.38 20.48
C GLU A 195 -6.49 13.82 21.30
N ALA A 196 -6.99 14.57 22.29
CA ALA A 196 -8.17 14.20 23.07
C ALA A 196 -9.43 14.06 22.20
N LYS A 197 -9.70 15.03 21.31
CA LYS A 197 -10.84 14.95 20.38
C LYS A 197 -10.74 13.74 19.43
N HIS A 198 -9.53 13.43 18.96
CA HIS A 198 -9.33 12.28 18.11
C HIS A 198 -9.53 10.96 18.88
N ALA A 199 -9.06 10.89 20.13
CA ALA A 199 -9.29 9.74 21.00
C ALA A 199 -10.79 9.53 21.29
N GLU A 200 -11.53 10.61 21.57
CA GLU A 200 -12.99 10.58 21.78
C GLU A 200 -13.73 10.03 20.55
N LEU A 201 -13.37 10.48 19.35
CA LEU A 201 -13.97 9.98 18.11
C LEU A 201 -13.70 8.47 17.89
N LEU A 202 -12.49 8.00 18.20
CA LEU A 202 -12.17 6.58 18.14
C LEU A 202 -12.97 5.77 19.16
N GLU A 203 -13.13 6.29 20.37
CA GLU A 203 -13.89 5.62 21.41
C GLU A 203 -15.37 5.50 21.03
N GLU A 204 -15.97 6.56 20.47
CA GLU A 204 -17.33 6.54 19.94
C GLU A 204 -17.48 5.49 18.83
N ARG A 205 -16.51 5.40 17.91
CA ARG A 205 -16.51 4.40 16.86
C ARG A 205 -16.43 2.98 17.42
N LEU A 206 -15.53 2.73 18.37
CA LEU A 206 -15.40 1.43 19.03
C LEU A 206 -16.67 1.06 19.80
N ALA A 207 -17.33 2.02 20.44
CA ALA A 207 -18.61 1.80 21.12
C ALA A 207 -19.72 1.42 20.13
N PHE A 208 -19.77 2.08 18.97
CA PHE A 208 -20.71 1.73 17.90
C PHE A 208 -20.48 0.30 17.38
N ASP A 209 -19.23 -0.05 17.08
CA ASP A 209 -18.87 -1.38 16.58
C ASP A 209 -19.22 -2.47 17.61
N ARG A 210 -18.94 -2.24 18.90
CA ARG A 210 -19.34 -3.14 20.00
C ARG A 210 -20.85 -3.30 20.10
N ALA A 211 -21.61 -2.20 20.03
CA ALA A 211 -23.07 -2.24 20.08
C ALA A 211 -23.66 -3.01 18.88
N GLN A 212 -23.06 -2.87 17.70
CA GLN A 212 -23.46 -3.61 16.51
C GLN A 212 -23.20 -5.11 16.66
N ALA A 213 -22.03 -5.50 17.17
CA ALA A 213 -21.69 -6.90 17.43
C ALA A 213 -22.67 -7.54 18.45
N GLN A 214 -23.00 -6.83 19.53
CA GLN A 214 -23.99 -7.30 20.51
C GLN A 214 -25.38 -7.47 19.91
N ARG A 215 -25.80 -6.58 19.00
CA ARG A 215 -27.09 -6.73 18.29
C ARG A 215 -27.10 -7.96 17.41
N GLN A 216 -26.03 -8.23 16.68
CA GLN A 216 -25.91 -9.43 15.85
C GLN A 216 -25.94 -10.70 16.70
N GLU A 217 -25.20 -10.72 17.80
CA GLU A 217 -25.18 -11.87 18.72
C GLU A 217 -26.58 -12.12 19.31
N LYS A 218 -27.27 -11.08 19.75
CA LYS A 218 -28.64 -11.20 20.25
C LYS A 218 -29.59 -11.72 19.17
N GLN A 219 -29.50 -11.21 17.95
CA GLN A 219 -30.27 -11.73 16.83
C GLN A 219 -29.97 -13.20 16.59
N HIS A 220 -28.70 -13.61 16.58
CA HIS A 220 -28.33 -15.02 16.42
C HIS A 220 -28.91 -15.90 17.53
N GLN A 221 -28.83 -15.46 18.79
CA GLN A 221 -29.40 -16.18 19.93
C GLN A 221 -30.93 -16.30 19.82
N ASP A 222 -31.62 -15.22 19.46
CA ASP A 222 -33.08 -15.21 19.28
C ASP A 222 -33.50 -16.19 18.15
N HIS A 223 -32.79 -16.18 17.02
CA HIS A 223 -33.03 -17.12 15.93
C HIS A 223 -32.79 -18.58 16.37
N GLN A 224 -31.72 -18.84 17.12
CA GLN A 224 -31.45 -20.17 17.67
C GLN A 224 -32.54 -20.63 18.64
N LEU A 225 -33.06 -19.75 19.49
CA LEU A 225 -34.14 -20.07 20.42
C LEU A 225 -35.44 -20.43 19.68
N ILE A 226 -35.80 -19.64 18.66
CA ILE A 226 -36.98 -19.92 17.82
C ILE A 226 -36.84 -21.29 17.15
N MET A 227 -35.67 -21.61 16.60
CA MET A 227 -35.40 -22.93 15.99
C MET A 227 -35.54 -24.07 17.00
N GLN A 228 -35.04 -23.90 18.23
CA GLN A 228 -35.18 -24.91 19.29
C GLN A 228 -36.64 -25.11 19.72
N GLN A 229 -37.42 -24.03 19.84
CA GLN A 229 -38.85 -24.12 20.16
C GLN A 229 -39.64 -24.86 19.08
N LEU A 230 -39.35 -24.58 17.79
CA LEU A 230 -39.97 -25.28 16.68
C LEU A 230 -39.64 -26.79 16.71
N LEU A 231 -38.37 -27.15 16.89
CA LEU A 231 -37.95 -28.55 17.01
C LEU A 231 -38.62 -29.25 18.20
N ALA A 232 -38.69 -28.59 19.37
CA ALA A 232 -39.35 -29.14 20.54
C ALA A 232 -40.86 -29.36 20.34
N SER A 233 -41.53 -28.50 19.55
CA SER A 233 -42.95 -28.66 19.24
C SER A 233 -43.23 -29.79 18.25
N LEU A 234 -42.28 -30.13 17.38
CA LEU A 234 -42.35 -31.27 16.46
C LEU A 234 -42.19 -32.63 17.17
N ILE A 235 -41.41 -32.70 18.25
CA ILE A 235 -41.15 -33.93 19.01
C ILE A 235 -42.30 -34.25 20.00
N LYS A 236 -43.16 -33.28 20.33
CA LYS A 236 -44.30 -33.44 21.26
C LYS A 236 -45.61 -33.87 20.58
N LYS A 237 -45.58 -34.21 19.29
CA LYS A 237 -46.68 -34.86 18.54
C LYS A 237 -46.36 -36.33 18.32
#